data_AF-A0A919F2C1-F1
#
_entry.id   AF-A0A919F2C1-F1
#
_cell.length_a   1.000
_cell.length_b   1.000
_cell.length_c   1.000
_cell.angle_alpha   90.00
_cell.angle_beta   90.00
_cell.angle_gamma   90.00
#
_symmetry.space_group_name_H-M   'P 1'
#
loop_
_entity.id
_entity.type
_entity.pdbx_description
1 polymer ?
#
loop_
_entity_poly.entity_id
_entity_poly.type
_entity_poly.pdbx_seq_one_letter_code
_entity_poly.pdbx_strand_id
1 'polypeptide(L)' 'MVRPGRCLARIEVGPLTRTEAVTWLGTEQGVGREGATLAELYALRRGTTPTSVPGAREGADAGLYL' A
#
# COMPACT_ATOMS: atom_id res chain seq x y z
N MET A 1 24.09 11.13 -10.62
CA MET A 1 23.26 10.49 -11.68
C MET A 1 22.93 9.07 -11.24
N VAL A 2 21.74 8.56 -11.56
CA VAL A 2 21.34 7.18 -11.26
C VAL A 2 21.49 6.30 -12.51
N ARG A 3 22.23 5.19 -12.39
CA ARG A 3 22.30 4.11 -13.38
C ARG A 3 20.90 3.53 -13.66
N PRO A 4 20.46 3.51 -14.93
CA PRO A 4 19.26 2.78 -15.35
C PRO A 4 19.32 1.31 -14.96
N GLY A 5 18.17 0.71 -14.64
CA GLY A 5 18.06 -0.73 -14.39
C GLY A 5 18.43 -1.21 -12.98
N ARG A 6 18.80 -0.33 -12.05
CA ARG A 6 18.96 -0.70 -10.62
C ARG A 6 17.92 -0.01 -9.75
N CYS A 7 17.33 -0.77 -8.83
CA CYS A 7 16.51 -0.21 -7.77
C CYS A 7 17.36 0.81 -6.97
N LEU A 8 16.78 1.97 -6.67
CA LEU A 8 17.46 3.02 -5.90
C LEU A 8 17.24 2.85 -4.40
N ALA A 9 16.04 2.42 -4.03
CA ALA A 9 15.63 2.15 -2.67
C ALA A 9 14.38 1.27 -2.68
N ARG A 10 14.22 0.47 -1.62
CA ARG A 10 12.98 -0.20 -1.27
C ARG A 10 12.38 0.55 -0.08
N ILE A 11 11.07 0.81 -0.13
CA ILE A 11 10.36 1.50 0.93
C ILE A 11 9.16 0.64 1.34
N GLU A 12 9.19 0.17 2.57
CA GLU A 12 8.07 -0.48 3.22
C GLU A 12 7.16 0.59 3.83
N VAL A 13 5.88 0.53 3.49
CA VAL A 13 4.85 1.37 4.11
C VAL A 13 3.91 0.43 4.85
N GLY A 14 3.97 0.48 6.17
CA GLY A 14 3.02 -0.22 7.03
C GLY A 14 1.62 0.43 7.01
N PRO A 15 0.67 -0.12 7.77
CA PRO A 15 -0.62 0.51 7.98
C PRO A 15 -0.46 1.92 8.57
N LEU A 16 -1.22 2.87 8.08
CA LEU A 16 -1.31 4.22 8.63
C LEU A 16 -2.25 4.19 9.83
N THR A 17 -1.90 4.92 10.88
CA THR A 17 -2.81 5.16 12.00
C THR A 17 -4.07 5.89 11.52
N ARG A 18 -5.14 5.86 12.32
CA ARG A 18 -6.37 6.59 11.98
C ARG A 18 -6.11 8.08 11.71
N THR A 19 -5.31 8.75 12.54
CA THR A 19 -5.01 10.18 12.37
C THR A 19 -4.29 10.46 11.06
N GLU A 20 -3.30 9.65 10.70
CA GLU A 20 -2.58 9.79 9.43
C GLU A 20 -3.49 9.49 8.23
N ALA A 21 -4.34 8.47 8.33
CA ALA A 21 -5.32 8.12 7.31
C ALA A 21 -6.33 9.26 7.06
N VAL A 22 -6.90 9.84 8.13
CA VAL A 22 -7.81 11.00 8.03
C VAL A 22 -7.10 12.20 7.44
N THR A 23 -5.86 12.46 7.85
CA THR A 23 -5.06 13.57 7.32
C THR A 23 -4.78 13.38 5.84
N TRP A 24 -4.46 12.15 5.42
CA TRP A 24 -4.21 11.82 4.02
C TRP A 24 -5.48 11.90 3.16
N LEU A 25 -6.62 11.36 3.63
CA LEU A 25 -7.88 11.39 2.89
C LEU A 25 -8.56 12.78 2.90
N GLY A 26 -8.32 13.59 3.94
CA GLY A 26 -9.05 14.84 4.19
C GLY A 26 -10.45 14.60 4.76
N THR A 27 -10.78 13.38 5.17
CA THR A 27 -12.10 12.97 5.63
C THR A 27 -12.00 11.73 6.52
N GLU A 28 -12.92 11.56 7.48
CA GLU A 28 -12.96 10.38 8.36
C GLU A 28 -13.91 9.28 7.87
N GLN A 29 -14.72 9.60 6.87
CA GLN A 29 -15.70 8.72 6.27
C GLN A 29 -14.99 7.50 5.65
N GLY A 30 -15.33 6.31 6.14
CA GLY A 30 -14.77 5.04 5.68
C GLY A 30 -13.42 4.66 6.32
N VAL A 31 -12.83 5.50 7.18
CA VAL A 31 -11.58 5.17 7.89
C VAL A 31 -11.90 4.36 9.16
N GLY A 32 -11.37 3.14 9.22
CA GLY A 32 -11.50 2.26 10.39
C GLY A 32 -10.82 2.81 11.65
N ARG A 33 -11.20 2.29 12.82
CA ARG A 33 -10.61 2.71 14.12
C ARG A 33 -9.12 2.42 14.22
N GLU A 34 -8.70 1.30 13.64
CA GLU A 34 -7.30 0.85 13.64
C GLU A 34 -6.46 1.57 12.58
N GLY A 35 -7.05 2.46 11.79
CA GLY A 35 -6.42 3.02 10.60
C GLY A 35 -6.61 2.14 9.37
N ALA A 36 -5.71 2.24 8.40
CA ALA A 36 -5.81 1.52 7.13
C ALA A 36 -4.47 1.45 6.39
N THR A 37 -4.35 0.46 5.50
CA THR A 37 -3.22 0.38 4.57
C THR A 37 -3.36 1.43 3.46
N LEU A 38 -2.23 1.80 2.85
CA LEU A 38 -2.22 2.74 1.72
C LEU A 38 -3.10 2.27 0.55
N ALA A 39 -3.14 0.96 0.30
CA ALA A 39 -3.96 0.37 -0.74
C ALA A 39 -5.46 0.57 -0.47
N GLU A 40 -5.91 0.34 0.77
CA GLU A 40 -7.30 0.56 1.16
C GLU A 40 -7.69 2.03 1.08
N LEU A 41 -6.82 2.94 1.54
CA LEU A 41 -7.06 4.38 1.44
C LEU A 41 -7.14 4.85 -0.01
N TYR A 42 -6.29 4.31 -0.90
CA TYR A 42 -6.38 4.61 -2.33
C TYR A 42 -7.71 4.14 -2.92
N ALA A 43 -8.17 2.95 -2.53
CA ALA A 43 -9.45 2.40 -2.97
C ALA A 43 -10.61 3.29 -2.49
N LEU A 44 -10.62 3.68 -1.20
CA LEU A 44 -11.59 4.60 -0.61
C LEU A 44 -11.63 5.95 -1.36
N ARG A 45 -10.47 6.54 -1.63
CA ARG A 45 -10.37 7.81 -2.39
C ARG A 45 -10.96 7.70 -3.79
N ARG A 46 -10.87 6.53 -4.42
CA ARG A 46 -11.40 6.26 -5.78
C ARG A 46 -12.86 5.80 -5.77
N GLY A 47 -13.47 5.60 -4.59
CA GLY A 47 -14.81 5.02 -4.47
C GLY A 47 -14.88 3.54 -4.87
N THR A 48 -13.74 2.85 -4.87
CA THR A 48 -13.62 1.42 -5.21
C THR A 48 -13.34 0.61 -3.95
N THR A 49 -13.82 -0.63 -3.85
CA THR A 49 -13.45 -1.50 -2.74
C THR A 49 -12.03 -2.07 -2.93
N PRO A 50 -11.23 -2.19 -1.85
CA PRO A 50 -9.89 -2.76 -1.95
C PRO A 50 -10.00 -4.22 -2.40
N THR A 51 -9.39 -4.57 -3.53
CA THR A 51 -9.22 -5.98 -3.90
C THR A 51 -8.22 -6.58 -2.92
N SER A 52 -8.59 -7.66 -2.22
CA SER A 52 -7.69 -8.36 -1.31
C SER A 52 -6.42 -8.74 -2.08
N VAL A 53 -5.31 -8.07 -1.77
CA VAL A 53 -4.00 -8.43 -2.31
C VAL A 53 -3.50 -9.57 -1.43
N PRO A 54 -3.33 -10.79 -1.96
CA PRO A 54 -2.72 -11.87 -1.19
C PRO A 54 -1.37 -11.38 -0.69
N GLY A 55 -1.14 -11.51 0.62
CA GLY A 55 0.05 -10.96 1.30
C GLY A 55 1.29 -11.17 0.47
N ALA A 56 2.03 -10.08 0.21
CA ALA A 56 3.27 -10.10 -0.55
C ALA A 56 4.16 -11.19 0.07
N ARG A 57 4.26 -12.33 -0.62
CA ARG A 57 4.98 -13.50 -0.13
C ARG A 57 6.41 -13.06 0.12
N GLU A 58 6.86 -13.16 1.38
CA GLU A 58 8.27 -13.07 1.69
C GLU A 58 9.02 -14.13 0.87
N GLY A 59 9.89 -13.68 -0.05
CA GLY A 59 10.96 -14.52 -0.60
C GLY A 59 10.61 -15.49 -1.73
N ALA A 60 9.69 -15.19 -2.63
CA ALA A 60 9.58 -15.96 -3.88
C ALA A 60 10.28 -15.24 -5.03
N ASP A 61 11.60 -15.41 -5.11
CA ASP A 61 12.33 -15.47 -6.40
C ASP A 61 11.79 -16.69 -7.18
N ALA A 62 10.53 -16.65 -7.58
CA ALA A 62 9.94 -17.64 -8.47
C ALA A 62 10.22 -17.20 -9.91
N GLY A 63 11.50 -17.23 -10.28
CA GLY A 63 11.89 -17.31 -11.67
C GLY A 63 11.42 -18.65 -12.22
N LEU A 64 10.22 -18.69 -12.79
CA LEU A 64 9.78 -19.84 -13.57
C LEU A 64 10.36 -19.68 -14.98
N TYR A 65 11.50 -20.30 -15.23
CA TYR A 65 12.00 -20.49 -16.58
C TYR A 65 11.36 -21.77 -17.13
N LEU A 66 10.61 -21.59 -18.22
CA LEU A 66 10.05 -22.67 -19.05
C LEU A 66 11.17 -23.50 -19.69
#